data_AF-A0A6L7X2X1-F1
#
_entry.id   AF-A0A6L7X2X1-F1
#
_cell.length_a   1.000
_cell.length_b   1.000
_cell.length_c   1.000
_cell.angle_alpha   90.00
_cell.angle_beta   90.00
_cell.angle_gamma   90.00
#
_symmetry.space_group_name_H-M   'P 1'
#
loop_
_entity.id
_entity.type
_entity.pdbx_description
1 polymer ?
#
loop_
_entity_poly.entity_id
_entity_poly.type
_entity_poly.pdbx_seq_one_letter_code
_entity_poly.pdbx_strand_id
1 'polypeptide(L)' 'MPETQLQAMGWDEPCQTCEELEDWTPTADNINRLPEPLRKYIHDVETNCDPAHLVQENERLRQELRDAKAALAMVRS' A
#
# COMPACT_ATOMS: atom_id res chain seq x y z
N MET A 1 19.49 -16.90 -9.59
CA MET A 1 19.03 -15.98 -10.66
C MET A 1 20.21 -15.10 -11.03
N PRO A 2 20.74 -15.18 -12.26
CA PRO A 2 21.84 -14.33 -12.71
C PRO A 2 21.39 -12.86 -12.85
N GLU A 3 22.27 -11.93 -12.49
CA GLU A 3 22.07 -10.46 -12.49
C GLU A 3 21.56 -9.92 -13.83
N THR A 4 21.96 -10.55 -14.93
CA THR A 4 21.50 -10.24 -16.29
C THR A 4 20.00 -10.44 -16.51
N GLN A 5 19.33 -11.28 -15.72
CA GLN A 5 17.87 -11.43 -15.80
C GLN A 5 17.11 -10.32 -15.06
N LEU A 6 17.71 -9.72 -14.03
CA LEU A 6 17.10 -8.60 -13.29
C LEU A 6 17.08 -7.32 -14.16
N GLN A 7 18.20 -7.08 -14.86
CA GLN A 7 18.35 -5.97 -15.81
C GLN A 7 17.35 -6.03 -16.97
N ALA A 8 17.08 -7.24 -17.49
CA ALA A 8 16.14 -7.44 -18.60
C ALA A 8 14.67 -7.19 -18.21
N MET A 9 14.34 -7.25 -16.92
CA MET A 9 12.99 -7.01 -16.42
C MET A 9 12.73 -5.52 -16.11
N GLY A 10 13.73 -4.63 -16.28
CA GLY A 10 13.60 -3.20 -15.96
C GLY A 10 13.54 -2.91 -14.47
N TRP A 11 13.94 -3.86 -13.61
CA TRP A 11 13.90 -3.71 -12.15
C TRP A 11 15.06 -2.86 -11.59
N ASP A 12 16.02 -2.52 -12.44
CA ASP A 12 17.10 -1.57 -12.16
C ASP A 12 16.75 -0.14 -12.62
N GLU A 13 15.61 0.05 -13.31
CA GLU A 13 15.09 1.40 -13.50
C GLU A 13 14.57 1.89 -12.15
N PRO A 14 14.90 3.13 -11.74
CA PRO A 14 14.34 3.68 -10.52
C PRO A 14 12.83 3.58 -10.62
N CYS A 15 12.22 2.79 -9.72
CA CYS A 15 10.79 2.80 -9.43
C CYS A 15 10.32 4.24 -9.63
N GLN A 16 9.44 4.48 -10.61
CA GLN A 16 8.83 5.79 -10.81
C GLN A 16 8.41 6.26 -9.43
N THR A 17 9.03 7.37 -9.02
CA THR A 17 9.27 7.80 -7.65
C THR A 17 8.20 7.36 -6.67
N CYS A 18 8.61 6.79 -5.53
CA CYS A 18 7.73 6.49 -4.40
C CYS A 18 6.76 7.64 -4.04
N GLU A 19 7.06 8.89 -4.42
CA GLU A 19 6.19 10.08 -4.34
C GLU A 19 4.83 9.96 -5.07
N GLU A 20 4.73 9.27 -6.22
CA GLU A 20 3.45 9.20 -6.96
C GLU A 20 2.46 8.18 -6.36
N LEU A 21 2.96 7.26 -5.53
CA LEU A 21 2.15 6.24 -4.87
C LEU A 21 1.81 6.60 -3.42
N GLU A 22 2.30 7.72 -2.88
CA GLU A 22 2.05 8.10 -1.48
C GLU A 22 0.55 8.22 -1.16
N ASP A 23 -0.26 8.63 -2.14
CA ASP A 23 -1.70 8.81 -1.98
C ASP A 23 -2.54 7.68 -2.59
N TRP A 24 -1.91 6.69 -3.23
CA TRP A 24 -2.65 5.62 -3.91
C TRP A 24 -2.88 4.43 -2.97
N THR A 25 -4.13 4.20 -2.61
CA THR A 25 -4.56 3.00 -1.86
C THR A 25 -5.27 2.02 -2.80
N PRO A 26 -4.86 0.74 -2.85
CA PRO A 26 -5.49 -0.24 -3.73
C PRO A 26 -6.94 -0.49 -3.34
N THR A 27 -7.84 -0.51 -4.35
CA THR A 27 -9.24 -0.92 -4.17
C THR A 27 -9.39 -2.44 -4.32
N ALA A 28 -10.52 -2.99 -3.86
CA ALA A 28 -10.84 -4.39 -4.07
C ALA A 28 -10.83 -4.80 -5.56
N ASP A 29 -11.24 -3.90 -6.47
CA ASP A 29 -11.17 -4.17 -7.92
C ASP A 29 -9.73 -4.23 -8.41
N ASN A 30 -8.84 -3.38 -7.89
CA ASN A 30 -7.41 -3.44 -8.23
C ASN A 30 -6.81 -4.79 -7.78
N ILE A 31 -7.14 -5.25 -6.58
CA ILE A 31 -6.69 -6.56 -6.07
C ILE A 31 -7.28 -7.72 -6.88
N ASN A 32 -8.57 -7.67 -7.22
CA ASN A 32 -9.24 -8.71 -7.99
C ASN A 32 -8.76 -8.82 -9.44
N ARG A 33 -8.10 -7.79 -9.98
CA ARG A 33 -7.43 -7.86 -11.29
C ARG A 33 -6.08 -8.55 -11.24
N LEU A 34 -5.51 -8.76 -10.06
CA LEU A 34 -4.24 -9.48 -9.92
C LEU A 34 -4.39 -10.97 -10.26
N PRO A 35 -3.34 -11.62 -10.79
CA PRO A 35 -3.27 -13.07 -10.94
C PRO A 35 -3.57 -13.82 -9.64
N GLU A 36 -4.21 -14.98 -9.75
CA GLU A 36 -4.64 -15.82 -8.62
C GLU A 36 -3.54 -16.05 -7.56
N PRO A 37 -2.28 -16.38 -7.91
CA PRO A 37 -1.24 -16.62 -6.91
C PRO A 37 -0.93 -15.38 -6.05
N LEU A 38 -1.03 -14.18 -6.64
CA LEU A 38 -0.78 -12.93 -5.93
C LEU A 38 -1.93 -12.57 -5.01
N ARG A 39 -3.18 -12.75 -5.45
CA ARG A 39 -4.35 -12.57 -4.58
C ARG A 39 -4.30 -13.49 -3.37
N LYS A 40 -3.95 -14.76 -3.59
CA LYS A 40 -3.79 -15.73 -2.52
C LYS A 40 -2.69 -15.32 -1.54
N TYR A 41 -1.55 -14.87 -2.04
CA TYR A 41 -0.47 -14.41 -1.18
C TYR A 41 -0.88 -13.21 -0.31
N ILE A 42 -1.56 -12.21 -0.89
CA ILE A 42 -2.07 -11.06 -0.14
C ILE A 42 -3.04 -11.51 0.96
N HIS A 43 -4.00 -12.37 0.62
CA HIS A 43 -4.94 -12.93 1.59
C HIS A 43 -4.23 -13.72 2.71
N ASP A 44 -3.20 -14.50 2.37
CA ASP A 44 -2.43 -15.27 3.34
C ASP A 44 -1.63 -14.33 4.28
N VAL A 45 -1.13 -13.21 3.77
CA VAL A 45 -0.49 -12.18 4.60
C VAL A 45 -1.51 -11.53 5.54
N GLU A 46 -2.67 -11.11 5.05
CA GLU A 46 -3.74 -10.56 5.89
C GLU A 46 -4.15 -11.55 6.99
N THR A 47 -4.37 -12.82 6.61
CA THR A 47 -4.83 -13.87 7.53
C THR A 47 -3.79 -14.23 8.59
N ASN A 48 -2.50 -14.28 8.22
CA ASN A 48 -1.45 -14.74 9.14
C ASN A 48 -0.78 -13.61 9.91
N CYS A 49 -0.65 -12.42 9.31
CA CYS A 49 0.08 -11.29 9.90
C CYS A 49 -0.83 -10.26 10.55
N ASP A 50 -2.07 -10.11 10.08
CA ASP A 50 -3.06 -9.20 10.69
C ASP A 50 -4.46 -9.82 10.80
N PRO A 51 -4.61 -10.99 11.44
CA PRO A 51 -5.90 -11.69 11.51
C PRO A 51 -7.01 -10.85 12.16
N ALA A 52 -6.63 -9.95 13.07
CA ALA A 52 -7.56 -9.06 13.77
C ALA A 52 -7.70 -7.68 13.10
N HIS A 53 -7.09 -7.46 11.94
CA HIS A 53 -7.11 -6.20 11.18
C HIS A 53 -6.66 -4.98 12.01
N LEU A 54 -5.83 -5.20 13.02
CA LEU A 54 -5.39 -4.17 13.96
C LEU A 54 -4.39 -3.22 13.31
N VAL A 55 -3.56 -3.69 12.38
CA VAL A 55 -2.63 -2.85 11.65
C VAL A 55 -3.40 -1.94 10.70
N GLN A 56 -4.33 -2.52 9.94
CA GLN A 56 -5.21 -1.76 9.05
C GLN A 56 -6.01 -0.68 9.80
N GLU A 57 -6.62 -1.05 10.94
CA GLU A 57 -7.41 -0.12 11.75
C GLU A 57 -6.55 1.00 12.35
N ASN A 58 -5.36 0.69 12.84
CA ASN A 58 -4.45 1.72 13.36
C ASN A 58 -4.03 2.71 12.28
N GLU A 59 -3.74 2.26 11.06
CA GLU A 59 -3.41 3.16 9.96
C GLU A 59 -4.59 4.03 9.54
N ARG A 60 -5.81 3.47 9.48
CA ARG A 60 -7.03 4.25 9.24
C ARG A 60 -7.21 5.35 10.28
N LEU A 61 -7.10 5.00 11.57
CA LEU A 61 -7.23 5.95 12.67
C LEU A 61 -6.13 7.04 12.65
N ARG A 62 -4.91 6.68 12.27
CA ARG A 62 -3.81 7.64 12.09
C ARG A 62 -4.10 8.63 10.96
N GLN A 63 -4.66 8.16 9.85
CA GLN A 63 -5.05 9.03 8.74
C GLN A 63 -6.14 10.00 9.18
N GLU A 64 -7.21 9.51 9.80
CA GLU A 64 -8.30 10.37 10.31
C GLU A 64 -7.79 11.43 11.29
N LEU A 65 -6.82 11.05 12.13
CA LEU A 65 -6.18 11.98 13.06
C LEU A 65 -5.33 13.04 12.33
N ARG A 66 -4.60 12.66 11.27
CA ARG A 66 -3.88 13.61 10.41
C ARG A 66 -4.85 14.62 9.77
N ASP A 67 -5.95 14.12 9.19
CA ASP A 67 -6.96 14.94 8.51
C ASP A 67 -7.65 15.90 9.49
N ALA A 68 -8.06 15.39 10.66
CA ALA A 68 -8.68 16.20 11.71
C ALA A 68 -7.74 17.30 12.24
N LYS A 69 -6.44 16.99 12.40
CA LYS A 69 -5.44 17.99 12.80
C LYS A 69 -5.25 19.08 11.73
N ALA A 70 -5.21 18.69 10.46
CA ALA A 70 -5.12 19.65 9.35
C ALA A 70 -6.34 20.58 9.32
N ALA A 71 -7.55 20.03 9.46
CA ALA A 71 -8.78 20.81 9.53
C ALA A 71 -8.80 21.76 10.74
N LEU A 72 -8.37 21.31 11.91
CA LEU A 72 -8.25 22.16 13.11
C LEU A 72 -7.27 23.33 12.88
N ALA A 73 -6.14 23.08 12.20
CA ALA A 73 -5.17 24.12 11.88
C ALA A 73 -5.77 25.20 10.95
N MET A 74 -6.58 24.81 9.96
CA MET A 74 -7.27 25.75 9.05
C MET A 74 -8.33 26.61 9.76
N VAL A 75 -9.00 26.09 10.79
CA VAL A 75 -10.02 26.84 11.54
C VAL A 75 -9.38 27.79 12.57
N ARG A 76 -8.16 27.48 13.03
CA ARG A 76 -7.43 28.26 14.02
C ARG A 76 -6.46 29.29 13.44
N SER A 77 -6.27 29.30 12.11
CA SER A 77 -5.56 30.34 11.36
C SER A 77 -6.44 31.54 11.09
#